data_AF-A0A9P0CHA7-F1
#
_entry.id   AF-A0A9P0CHA7-F1
#
_cell.length_a   1.000
_cell.length_b   1.000
_cell.length_c   1.000
_cell.angle_alpha   90.00
_cell.angle_beta   90.00
_cell.angle_gamma   90.00
#
_symmetry.space_group_name_H-M   'P 1'
#
loop_
_entity.id
_entity.type
_entity.pdbx_description
1 polymer ?
#
loop_
_entity_poly.entity_id
_entity_poly.type
_entity_poly.pdbx_seq_one_letter_code
_entity_poly.pdbx_strand_id
1 'polypeptide(L)'
;MKKAKDFLRGPQIKKKRTTAPADKEYGMLDNNILNLEERKQFLDSLPNSKAEVLEIEIKTRGQARNTCWRLYRIYILTASNFGTICKLKKTTDPKKTVHIILFSSITNSKATTWGKDHESHAKEAFKTKFQKKVKYCGLFIYDKLPFLDGVINTSEIIEIKSFLMCHNDT
;
A
#
# COMPACT_ATOMS: atom_id res chain seq x y z
N MET A 1 -7.41 -47.16 9.27
CA MET A 1 -8.49 -46.76 8.33
C MET A 1 -9.27 -45.60 8.94
N LYS A 2 -9.50 -44.52 8.17
CA LYS A 2 -10.51 -43.42 8.31
C LYS A 2 -10.51 -42.60 9.63
N LYS A 3 -10.72 -41.28 9.69
CA LYS A 3 -10.77 -40.15 8.75
C LYS A 3 -10.77 -38.88 9.61
N ALA A 4 -9.98 -37.88 9.27
CA ALA A 4 -10.23 -36.48 9.61
C ALA A 4 -11.48 -36.00 8.85
N LYS A 5 -12.46 -35.37 9.51
CA LYS A 5 -13.34 -34.36 8.87
C LYS A 5 -14.32 -33.55 9.74
N ASP A 6 -14.63 -33.88 10.99
CA ASP A 6 -15.83 -33.26 11.63
C ASP A 6 -15.62 -32.37 12.86
N PHE A 7 -14.40 -31.99 13.24
CA PHE A 7 -14.18 -31.11 14.41
C PHE A 7 -14.18 -29.60 14.10
N LEU A 8 -14.28 -29.17 12.83
CA LEU A 8 -14.14 -27.75 12.43
C LEU A 8 -15.44 -27.05 11.98
N ARG A 9 -16.61 -27.46 12.47
CA ARG A 9 -17.87 -26.72 12.18
C ARG A 9 -18.53 -26.23 13.46
N GLY A 10 -18.14 -25.02 13.87
CA GLY A 10 -18.94 -24.19 14.78
C GLY A 10 -20.28 -23.76 14.17
N PRO A 11 -21.25 -23.31 14.99
CA PRO A 11 -22.62 -23.10 14.55
C PRO A 11 -22.75 -21.97 13.52
N GLN A 12 -23.50 -22.23 12.46
CA GLN A 12 -23.83 -21.27 11.39
C GLN A 12 -24.93 -20.32 11.87
N ILE A 13 -24.56 -19.08 12.25
CA ILE A 13 -25.52 -18.02 12.57
C ILE A 13 -25.88 -17.27 11.29
N LYS A 14 -27.14 -17.37 10.86
CA LYS A 14 -27.71 -16.57 9.75
C LYS A 14 -27.75 -15.09 10.17
N LYS A 15 -26.92 -14.23 9.56
CA LYS A 15 -26.93 -12.78 9.82
C LYS A 15 -28.13 -12.11 9.13
N LYS A 16 -29.14 -11.70 9.92
CA LYS A 16 -30.06 -10.63 9.53
C LYS A 16 -29.27 -9.32 9.50
N ARG A 17 -29.34 -8.56 8.40
CA ARG A 17 -28.79 -7.20 8.32
C ARG A 17 -29.69 -6.27 9.16
N THR A 18 -29.20 -5.86 10.32
CA THR A 18 -29.69 -4.69 11.05
C THR A 18 -28.65 -3.58 10.89
N THR A 19 -29.08 -2.42 10.39
CA THR A 19 -28.25 -1.21 10.38
C THR A 19 -28.21 -0.65 11.79
N ALA A 20 -27.16 -0.97 12.55
CA ALA A 20 -26.89 -0.33 13.82
C ALA A 20 -26.39 1.11 13.59
N PRO A 21 -26.77 2.08 14.45
CA PRO A 21 -26.12 3.38 14.46
C PRO A 21 -24.63 3.23 14.82
N ALA A 22 -23.80 4.17 14.38
CA ALA A 22 -22.37 4.13 14.65
C ALA A 22 -22.10 4.02 16.17
N ASP A 23 -21.31 3.01 16.55
CA ASP A 23 -20.91 2.75 17.93
C ASP A 23 -20.29 4.01 18.55
N LYS A 24 -20.85 4.48 19.68
CA LYS A 24 -20.41 5.69 20.40
C LYS A 24 -18.95 5.65 20.88
N GLU A 25 -18.35 4.46 20.96
CA GLU A 25 -16.94 4.25 21.34
C GLU A 25 -16.01 3.89 20.17
N TYR A 26 -16.53 3.75 18.94
CA TYR A 26 -15.73 3.38 17.78
C TYR A 26 -14.96 4.61 17.26
N GLY A 27 -13.91 4.98 17.99
CA GLY A 27 -13.14 6.21 17.74
C GLY A 27 -12.33 6.72 18.94
N MET A 28 -12.36 6.03 20.08
CA MET A 28 -11.43 6.28 21.19
C MET A 28 -10.03 5.74 20.83
N LEU A 29 -9.42 6.30 19.78
CA LEU A 29 -7.97 6.29 19.66
C LEU A 29 -7.51 7.39 20.60
N ASP A 30 -6.69 7.02 21.59
CA ASP A 30 -6.07 7.95 22.51
C ASP A 30 -5.62 9.21 21.78
N ASN A 31 -5.98 10.38 22.30
CA ASN A 31 -5.66 11.69 21.75
C ASN A 31 -4.14 12.00 21.74
N ASN A 32 -3.27 10.99 21.89
CA ASN A 32 -1.86 11.04 21.52
C ASN A 32 -1.72 11.01 19.99
N ILE A 33 -2.41 11.94 19.34
CA ILE A 33 -1.87 12.58 18.16
C ILE A 33 -0.49 13.08 18.60
N LEU A 34 0.58 12.58 17.97
CA LEU A 34 1.97 13.03 18.16
C LEU A 34 1.99 14.50 18.58
N ASN A 35 2.62 14.80 19.71
CA ASN A 35 2.69 16.17 20.19
C ASN A 35 3.35 17.03 19.08
N LEU A 36 3.13 18.35 19.12
CA LEU A 36 3.61 19.24 18.04
C LEU A 36 5.12 19.10 17.79
N GLU A 37 5.90 18.77 18.82
CA GLU A 37 7.34 18.59 18.76
C GLU A 37 7.73 17.27 18.09
N GLU A 38 7.06 16.16 18.43
CA GLU A 38 7.28 14.86 17.77
C GLU A 38 6.92 14.93 16.27
N ARG A 39 5.92 15.72 15.91
CA ARG A 39 5.57 15.99 14.51
C ARG A 39 6.68 16.73 13.76
N LYS A 40 7.28 17.74 14.39
CA LYS A 40 8.40 18.48 13.81
C LYS A 40 9.62 17.58 13.65
N GLN A 41 10.00 16.85 14.70
CA GLN A 41 11.10 15.90 14.65
C GLN A 41 10.93 14.86 13.55
N PHE A 42 9.71 14.36 13.36
CA PHE A 42 9.41 13.46 12.25
C PHE A 42 9.62 14.14 10.89
N LEU A 43 9.06 15.34 10.67
CA LEU A 43 9.23 16.07 9.42
C LEU A 43 10.69 16.44 9.14
N ASP A 44 11.46 16.76 10.17
CA ASP A 44 12.89 17.06 10.09
C ASP A 44 13.73 15.80 9.78
N SER A 45 13.23 14.61 10.13
CA SER A 45 13.85 13.32 9.81
C SER A 45 13.60 12.84 8.37
N LEU A 46 12.65 13.47 7.67
CA LEU A 46 12.36 13.12 6.27
C LEU A 46 13.47 13.65 5.35
N PRO A 47 13.70 12.98 4.20
CA PRO A 47 14.74 13.41 3.27
C PRO A 47 14.48 14.84 2.80
N ASN A 48 15.51 15.68 2.88
CA ASN A 48 15.42 17.11 2.60
C ASN A 48 16.22 17.53 1.36
N SER A 49 16.97 16.59 0.76
CA SER A 49 17.79 16.83 -0.43
C SER A 49 17.48 15.84 -1.55
N LYS A 50 17.73 16.26 -2.79
CA LYS A 50 17.61 15.38 -3.98
C LYS A 50 18.55 14.18 -3.91
N ALA A 51 19.71 14.34 -3.27
CA ALA A 51 20.68 13.27 -3.10
C ALA A 51 20.13 12.17 -2.17
N GLU A 52 19.55 12.55 -1.03
CA GLU A 52 18.91 11.62 -0.09
C GLU A 52 17.71 10.91 -0.73
N VAL A 53 16.86 11.64 -1.46
CA VAL A 53 15.74 11.04 -2.20
C VAL A 53 16.22 9.97 -3.19
N LEU A 54 17.29 10.25 -3.94
CA LEU A 54 17.88 9.29 -4.87
C LEU A 54 18.48 8.08 -4.14
N GLU A 55 19.13 8.31 -3.01
CA GLU A 55 19.68 7.23 -2.19
C GLU A 55 18.57 6.31 -1.66
N ILE A 56 17.45 6.89 -1.22
CA ILE A 56 16.27 6.12 -0.78
C ILE A 56 15.69 5.30 -1.93
N GLU A 57 15.57 5.88 -3.14
CA GLU A 57 15.11 5.13 -4.33
C GLU A 57 15.98 3.89 -4.52
N ILE A 58 17.31 4.05 -4.53
CA ILE A 58 18.27 2.95 -4.73
C ILE A 58 18.15 1.92 -3.61
N LYS A 59 18.16 2.36 -2.34
CA LYS A 59 18.07 1.49 -1.15
C LYS A 59 16.76 0.73 -1.05
N THR A 60 15.70 1.21 -1.69
CA THR A 60 14.36 0.61 -1.62
C THR A 60 13.97 -0.19 -2.86
N ARG A 61 14.86 -0.32 -3.85
CA ARG A 61 14.66 -1.23 -5.00
C ARG A 61 14.42 -2.67 -4.53
N GLY A 62 13.51 -3.38 -5.19
CA GLY A 62 13.06 -4.72 -4.78
C GLY A 62 11.74 -4.74 -4.01
N GLN A 63 11.16 -3.56 -3.76
CA GLN A 63 9.77 -3.38 -3.30
C GLN A 63 9.43 -4.27 -2.09
N ALA A 64 8.41 -5.14 -2.22
CA ALA A 64 7.93 -5.97 -1.12
C ALA A 64 8.97 -6.95 -0.55
N ARG A 65 10.02 -7.29 -1.30
CA ARG A 65 11.13 -8.16 -0.83
C ARG A 65 12.21 -7.37 -0.08
N ASN A 66 12.16 -6.04 -0.11
CA ASN A 66 13.13 -5.16 0.52
C ASN A 66 12.57 -4.62 1.85
N THR A 67 13.26 -4.90 2.95
CA THR A 67 12.86 -4.43 4.29
C THR A 67 12.91 -2.91 4.40
N CYS A 68 13.90 -2.24 3.81
CA CYS A 68 13.98 -0.78 3.79
C CYS A 68 12.74 -0.19 3.11
N TRP A 69 12.32 -0.76 1.97
CA TRP A 69 11.11 -0.32 1.29
C TRP A 69 9.87 -0.44 2.18
N ARG A 70 9.74 -1.53 2.95
CA ARG A 70 8.62 -1.71 3.90
C ARG A 70 8.65 -0.65 5.01
N LEU A 71 9.82 -0.33 5.53
CA LEU A 71 9.99 0.67 6.59
C LEU A 71 9.63 2.07 6.08
N TYR A 72 10.23 2.51 4.98
CA TYR A 72 9.94 3.83 4.41
C TYR A 72 8.46 3.99 4.03
N ARG A 73 7.83 2.93 3.51
CA ARG A 73 6.42 2.97 3.09
C ARG A 73 5.44 3.26 4.24
N ILE A 74 5.79 2.96 5.49
CA ILE A 74 4.93 3.23 6.65
C ILE A 74 4.85 4.74 6.93
N TYR A 75 5.92 5.48 6.62
CA TYR A 75 6.05 6.90 6.94
C TYR A 75 5.66 7.82 5.78
N ILE A 76 5.41 7.28 4.59
CA ILE A 76 5.04 8.06 3.41
C ILE A 76 3.67 7.66 2.88
N LEU A 77 2.97 8.63 2.31
CA LEU A 77 1.72 8.41 1.64
C LEU A 77 1.96 7.88 0.22
N THR A 78 1.72 6.59 0.04
CA THR A 78 1.89 5.95 -1.28
C THR A 78 0.82 6.31 -2.29
N ALA A 79 1.17 6.31 -3.58
CA ALA A 79 0.26 6.59 -4.69
C ALA A 79 -1.01 5.72 -4.67
N SER A 80 -0.93 4.47 -4.23
CA SER A 80 -2.10 3.58 -4.10
C SER A 80 -3.16 4.08 -3.10
N ASN A 81 -2.79 4.96 -2.18
CA ASN A 81 -3.69 5.54 -1.18
C ASN A 81 -4.32 6.87 -1.63
N PHE A 82 -3.78 7.50 -2.67
CA PHE A 82 -4.25 8.82 -3.12
C PHE A 82 -5.72 8.77 -3.56
N GLY A 83 -6.12 7.69 -4.26
CA GLY A 83 -7.52 7.53 -4.66
C GLY A 83 -8.49 7.52 -3.48
N THR A 84 -8.10 6.93 -2.35
CA THR A 84 -8.90 6.93 -1.12
C THR A 84 -8.95 8.31 -0.49
N ILE A 85 -7.80 8.99 -0.41
CA ILE A 85 -7.69 10.30 0.24
C ILE A 85 -8.38 11.40 -0.55
N CYS A 86 -8.16 11.47 -1.87
CA CYS A 86 -8.77 12.48 -2.72
C CYS A 86 -10.29 12.35 -2.81
N LYS A 87 -10.85 11.18 -2.48
CA LYS A 87 -12.30 10.93 -2.44
C LYS A 87 -12.94 11.19 -1.07
N LEU A 88 -12.14 11.51 -0.04
CA LEU A 88 -12.70 11.84 1.26
C LEU A 88 -13.55 13.12 1.16
N LYS A 89 -14.78 13.05 1.67
CA LYS A 89 -15.64 14.23 1.78
C LYS A 89 -15.11 15.10 2.92
N LYS A 90 -15.28 16.42 2.79
CA LYS A 90 -14.96 17.39 3.86
C LYS A 90 -15.67 17.07 5.19
N THR A 91 -16.83 16.41 5.13
CA THR A 91 -17.63 15.99 6.29
C THR A 91 -17.23 14.65 6.88
N THR A 92 -16.33 13.90 6.23
CA THR A 92 -15.86 12.60 6.74
C THR A 92 -14.64 12.81 7.63
N ASP A 93 -14.67 12.28 8.85
CA ASP A 93 -13.51 12.27 9.74
C ASP A 93 -12.37 11.43 9.12
N PRO A 94 -11.18 12.02 8.86
CA PRO A 94 -10.07 11.32 8.24
C PRO A 94 -9.39 10.30 9.17
N LYS A 95 -9.63 10.34 10.50
CA LYS A 95 -8.94 9.48 11.49
C LYS A 95 -9.00 8.00 11.12
N LYS A 96 -10.17 7.52 10.69
CA LYS A 96 -10.35 6.12 10.27
C LYS A 96 -9.50 5.77 9.05
N THR A 97 -9.46 6.66 8.06
CA THR A 97 -8.64 6.45 6.85
C THR A 97 -7.16 6.47 7.18
N VAL A 98 -6.72 7.41 8.01
CA VAL A 98 -5.32 7.49 8.49
C VAL A 98 -4.95 6.20 9.24
N HIS A 99 -5.79 5.75 10.17
CA HIS A 99 -5.57 4.51 10.91
C HIS A 99 -5.46 3.30 9.97
N ILE A 100 -6.34 3.18 8.98
CA ILE A 100 -6.25 2.11 7.97
C ILE A 100 -4.93 2.20 7.20
N ILE A 101 -4.51 3.39 6.76
CA ILE A 101 -3.27 3.56 5.99
C ILE A 101 -2.05 3.16 6.81
N LEU A 102 -1.97 3.58 8.08
CA LEU A 102 -0.81 3.33 8.96
C LEU A 102 -0.71 1.87 9.43
N PHE A 103 -1.85 1.25 9.76
CA PHE A 103 -1.88 -0.07 10.41
C PHE A 103 -2.38 -1.21 9.49
N SER A 104 -2.75 -0.93 8.25
CA SER A 104 -3.08 -2.00 7.30
C SER A 104 -1.83 -2.79 6.94
N SER A 105 -1.86 -4.08 7.23
CA SER A 105 -0.87 -4.99 6.67
C SER A 105 -1.19 -5.24 5.20
N ILE A 106 -0.16 -5.27 4.35
CA ILE A 106 -0.28 -5.82 3.00
C ILE A 106 -0.56 -7.31 3.16
N THR A 107 -1.84 -7.68 3.15
CA THR A 107 -2.25 -9.07 3.20
C THR A 107 -1.90 -9.75 1.87
N ASN A 108 -1.29 -10.92 1.94
CA ASN A 108 -1.04 -11.76 0.76
C ASN A 108 -2.38 -12.37 0.31
N SER A 109 -3.20 -11.57 -0.36
CA SER A 109 -4.37 -12.06 -1.06
C SER A 109 -3.93 -12.90 -2.27
N LYS A 110 -4.80 -13.81 -2.73
CA LYS A 110 -4.54 -14.57 -3.97
C LYS A 110 -4.19 -13.66 -5.15
N ALA A 111 -4.88 -12.52 -5.28
CA ALA A 111 -4.62 -11.55 -6.35
C ALA A 111 -3.27 -10.85 -6.17
N THR A 112 -2.89 -10.51 -4.93
CA THR A 112 -1.58 -9.91 -4.62
C THR A 112 -0.44 -10.87 -4.91
N THR A 113 -0.58 -12.14 -4.52
CA THR A 113 0.40 -13.19 -4.81
C THR A 113 0.52 -13.43 -6.31
N TRP A 114 -0.63 -13.57 -7.01
CA TRP A 114 -0.66 -13.68 -8.47
C TRP A 114 0.09 -12.53 -9.16
N GLY A 115 -0.17 -11.29 -8.74
CA GLY A 115 0.51 -10.11 -9.26
C GLY A 115 2.03 -10.19 -9.09
N LYS A 116 2.50 -10.58 -7.90
CA LYS A 116 3.93 -10.75 -7.60
C LYS A 116 4.59 -11.83 -8.46
N ASP A 117 3.92 -12.96 -8.66
CA ASP A 117 4.48 -14.11 -9.38
C ASP A 117 4.53 -13.87 -10.90
N HIS A 118 3.62 -13.06 -11.43
CA HIS A 118 3.50 -12.80 -12.87
C HIS A 118 4.12 -11.48 -13.32
N GLU A 119 4.65 -10.66 -12.40
CA GLU A 119 5.23 -9.35 -12.73
C GLU A 119 6.42 -9.48 -13.70
N SER A 120 7.27 -10.50 -13.53
CA SER A 120 8.40 -10.77 -14.41
C SER A 120 7.96 -11.08 -15.85
N HIS A 121 6.97 -11.96 -16.01
CA HIS A 121 6.41 -12.32 -17.30
C HIS A 121 5.77 -11.11 -18.01
N ALA A 122 5.05 -10.27 -17.26
CA ALA A 122 4.46 -9.05 -17.81
C ALA A 122 5.51 -8.03 -18.26
N LYS A 123 6.62 -7.88 -17.52
CA LYS A 123 7.76 -7.04 -17.92
C LYS A 123 8.43 -7.56 -19.20
N GLU A 124 8.60 -8.87 -19.32
CA GLU A 124 9.15 -9.49 -20.51
C GLU A 124 8.24 -9.29 -21.73
N ALA A 125 6.93 -9.53 -21.58
CA ALA A 125 5.96 -9.28 -22.63
C ALA A 125 5.96 -7.81 -23.09
N PHE A 126 6.05 -6.86 -22.15
CA PHE A 126 6.20 -5.43 -22.46
C PHE A 126 7.49 -5.16 -23.25
N LYS A 127 8.63 -5.69 -22.79
CA LYS A 127 9.93 -5.52 -23.46
C LYS A 127 9.91 -6.06 -24.88
N THR A 128 9.32 -7.24 -25.11
CA THR A 128 9.22 -7.85 -26.44
C THR A 128 8.31 -7.04 -27.36
N LYS A 129 7.15 -6.61 -26.86
CA LYS A 129 6.16 -5.88 -27.67
C LYS A 129 6.60 -4.47 -28.04
N PHE A 130 7.21 -3.74 -27.11
CA PHE A 130 7.56 -2.33 -27.29
C PHE A 130 9.04 -2.08 -27.54
N GLN A 131 9.88 -3.12 -27.47
CA GLN A 131 11.35 -3.05 -27.63
C GLN A 131 12.00 -2.04 -26.67
N LYS A 132 11.38 -1.79 -25.51
CA LYS A 132 11.86 -0.86 -24.48
C LYS A 132 12.41 -1.61 -23.28
N LYS A 133 13.55 -1.14 -22.74
CA LYS A 133 14.14 -1.68 -21.51
C LYS A 133 13.34 -1.20 -20.30
N VAL A 134 12.93 -2.13 -19.44
CA VAL A 134 12.30 -1.84 -18.15
C VAL A 134 13.38 -1.81 -17.06
N LYS A 135 13.43 -0.73 -16.28
CA LYS A 135 14.30 -0.64 -15.09
C LYS A 135 13.47 -0.86 -13.83
N TYR A 136 14.03 -1.60 -12.88
CA TYR A 136 13.46 -1.67 -11.54
C TYR A 136 13.66 -0.34 -10.83
N CYS A 137 12.68 0.06 -10.03
CA CYS A 137 12.71 1.26 -9.20
C CYS A 137 12.30 0.95 -7.76
N GLY A 138 12.77 1.79 -6.84
CA GLY A 138 12.31 1.87 -5.46
C GLY A 138 11.19 2.89 -5.29
N LEU A 139 11.14 3.51 -4.11
CA LEU A 139 10.21 4.61 -3.81
C LEU A 139 10.70 5.92 -4.43
N PHE A 140 9.78 6.73 -4.95
CA PHE A 140 10.08 8.06 -5.46
C PHE A 140 9.49 9.09 -4.51
N ILE A 141 10.32 9.67 -3.65
CA ILE A 141 9.85 10.67 -2.68
C ILE A 141 9.79 12.04 -3.36
N TYR A 142 8.67 12.76 -3.17
CA TYR A 142 8.57 14.12 -3.67
C TYR A 142 9.39 15.08 -2.81
N ASP A 143 10.43 15.66 -3.38
CA ASP A 143 11.37 16.57 -2.69
C ASP A 143 10.69 17.75 -1.97
N LYS A 144 9.60 18.31 -2.52
CA LYS A 144 8.89 19.43 -1.88
C LYS A 144 7.94 19.00 -0.75
N LEU A 145 7.48 17.76 -0.78
CA LEU A 145 6.58 17.19 0.23
C LEU A 145 7.06 15.76 0.53
N PRO A 146 8.12 15.59 1.34
CA PRO A 146 8.85 14.32 1.46
C PRO A 146 8.09 13.22 2.21
N PHE A 147 6.83 13.49 2.56
CA PHE A 147 5.85 12.53 3.05
C PHE A 147 4.97 11.95 1.93
N LEU A 148 5.16 12.37 0.67
CA LEU A 148 4.43 11.85 -0.50
C LEU A 148 5.34 10.99 -1.38
N ASP A 149 4.84 9.82 -1.76
CA ASP A 149 5.38 9.02 -2.85
C ASP A 149 4.77 9.51 -4.17
N GLY A 150 5.62 9.89 -5.13
CA GLY A 150 5.21 10.41 -6.41
C GLY A 150 6.35 10.40 -7.42
N VAL A 151 6.07 9.90 -8.61
CA VAL A 151 7.04 9.91 -9.71
C VAL A 151 6.99 11.27 -10.40
N ILE A 152 8.07 12.05 -10.30
CA ILE A 152 8.07 13.46 -10.78
C ILE A 152 9.10 13.70 -11.90
N ASN A 153 9.94 12.71 -12.24
CA ASN A 153 11.00 12.96 -13.22
C ASN A 153 11.46 11.73 -14.01
N THR A 154 10.53 11.04 -14.65
CA THR A 154 10.86 10.00 -15.65
C THR A 154 10.07 10.27 -16.91
N SER A 155 10.74 10.29 -18.05
CA SER A 155 10.15 10.53 -19.37
C SER A 155 9.01 9.56 -19.70
N GLU A 156 9.06 8.35 -19.15
CA GLU A 156 8.06 7.30 -19.35
C GLU A 156 7.94 6.43 -18.08
N ILE A 157 6.72 6.20 -17.61
CA ILE A 157 6.39 5.36 -16.45
C ILE A 157 5.53 4.20 -16.92
N ILE A 158 5.75 3.02 -16.35
CA ILE A 158 4.89 1.87 -16.55
C ILE A 158 4.28 1.43 -15.23
N GLU A 159 2.97 1.25 -15.22
CA GLU A 159 2.22 0.61 -14.13
C GLU A 159 1.75 -0.75 -14.67
N ILE A 160 2.31 -1.84 -14.14
CA ILE A 160 1.98 -3.20 -14.57
C ILE A 160 0.89 -3.77 -13.64
N LYS A 161 -0.19 -4.29 -14.23
CA LYS A 161 -1.26 -4.96 -13.49
C LYS A 161 -1.54 -6.33 -14.11
N SER A 162 -1.45 -7.37 -13.28
CA SER A 162 -1.80 -8.75 -13.65
C SER A 162 -3.11 -9.14 -12.97
N PHE A 163 -4.17 -9.35 -13.75
CA PHE A 163 -5.50 -9.66 -13.23
C PHE A 163 -5.68 -11.16 -13.00
N LEU A 164 -5.95 -11.57 -11.77
CA LEU A 164 -6.19 -12.98 -11.41
C LEU A 164 -7.45 -13.56 -12.10
N MET A 165 -8.50 -12.74 -12.26
CA MET A 165 -9.81 -13.20 -12.75
C MET A 165 -9.74 -13.73 -14.19
N CYS A 166 -8.84 -13.20 -15.03
CA CYS A 166 -8.73 -13.58 -16.43
C CYS A 166 -8.02 -14.93 -16.68
N HIS A 167 -7.52 -15.59 -15.63
CA HIS A 167 -6.83 -16.88 -15.74
C HIS A 167 -7.77 -18.09 -15.57
N ASN A 168 -8.90 -17.92 -14.88
CA ASN A 168 -9.83 -19.02 -14.61
C ASN A 168 -10.90 -19.22 -15.70
N ASP A 169 -10.86 -18.38 -16.76
CA ASP A 169 -11.83 -18.40 -17.87
C ASP A 169 -11.27 -19.08 -19.13
N THR A 170 -10.19 -19.85 -19.00
CA THR A 170 -9.58 -20.70 -20.05
C THR A 170 -9.44 -22.12 -19.55
#